data_AF-A0A146MFQ9-F1
#
_entry.id   AF-A0A146MFQ9-F1
#
_cell.length_a   1.000
_cell.length_b   1.000
_cell.length_c   1.000
_cell.angle_alpha   90.00
_cell.angle_beta   90.00
_cell.angle_gamma   90.00
#
_symmetry.space_group_name_H-M   'P 1'
#
loop_
_entity.id
_entity.type
_entity.pdbx_description
1 polymer ?
#
loop_
_entity_poly.entity_id
_entity_poly.type
_entity_poly.pdbx_seq_one_letter_code
_entity_poly.pdbx_strand_id
1 'polypeptide(L)'
;MYQINSVEPMQVDAPPEDNDNTDEDPYLVENPTLDLETYANSYTGLARLYRLMYIADHCPTLRVEALKMAISYVMNTYNVNLYQQLHKKLHQCIGTMSLPDVAGGGPLDVPTLDTMWIENKAKKAALKLEKLDSDLKNYKSNSIKESIRRGNDDLGDHHLDCGDLSNALKCYSRARDYCTSGKHVVNMCLNVIKVSVYLQNWSHVLSYVNKAESTPDFSETQGASGKENNQLIVGKLKCAAGLAELASKKYKQAARQFLQVNLDHADFPDLLSPNNIAVYGGLCALATFDRSDLQKFVIQSSSFKLFLELEPQLRDIIFKFYESKYATCLKLLDDIKDNLYLDMYLAPHVNTLYTQIRNRALIQYFSPYQSADMAKMAIALNTTVPSLEDELMQLILDGQIQGRIDSHNKILYAKDTDQRSGTFEKALHMGKEYQRRTRMLILRAAQLKAHIAVKVSTVPNSESEVKPPISTSRESSSTSIFSPLASHLTLPELNEFPGVEIFTE
;
A
#
# COMPACT_ATOMS: atom_id res chain seq x y z
N MET A 1 -30.71 20.86 -44.18
CA MET A 1 -30.92 20.13 -42.91
C MET A 1 -29.65 19.31 -42.66
N TYR A 2 -28.76 19.82 -41.80
CA TYR A 2 -27.53 19.13 -41.41
C TYR A 2 -27.84 18.20 -40.23
N GLN A 3 -27.56 16.91 -40.39
CA GLN A 3 -27.48 15.95 -39.29
C GLN A 3 -26.18 16.19 -38.54
N ILE A 4 -26.30 16.49 -37.25
CA ILE A 4 -25.19 16.68 -36.31
C ILE A 4 -24.78 15.28 -35.82
N ASN A 5 -23.61 14.81 -36.23
CA ASN A 5 -22.95 13.67 -35.60
C ASN A 5 -22.38 14.13 -34.24
N SER A 6 -22.94 13.61 -33.16
CA SER A 6 -22.42 13.76 -31.80
C SER A 6 -21.18 12.88 -31.64
N VAL A 7 -20.00 13.51 -31.57
CA VAL A 7 -18.73 12.88 -31.26
C VAL A 7 -18.71 12.53 -29.76
N GLU A 8 -18.56 11.25 -29.43
CA GLU A 8 -18.31 10.78 -28.06
C GLU A 8 -17.00 11.35 -27.51
N PRO A 9 -16.92 11.72 -26.22
CA PRO A 9 -15.69 12.24 -25.64
C PRO A 9 -14.66 11.11 -25.51
N MET A 10 -13.50 11.34 -26.13
CA MET A 10 -12.26 10.56 -26.04
C MET A 10 -12.02 9.98 -24.64
N GLN A 11 -12.02 8.65 -24.58
CA GLN A 11 -11.52 7.89 -23.44
C GLN A 11 -9.99 8.08 -23.41
N VAL A 12 -9.50 8.74 -22.37
CA VAL A 12 -8.06 8.88 -22.12
C VAL A 12 -7.55 7.51 -21.70
N ASP A 13 -6.85 6.82 -22.59
CA ASP A 13 -6.11 5.60 -22.26
C ASP A 13 -5.12 5.95 -21.16
N ALA A 14 -5.40 5.44 -19.95
CA ALA A 14 -4.43 5.44 -18.87
C ALA A 14 -3.25 4.55 -19.31
N PRO A 15 -1.99 5.01 -19.16
CA PRO A 15 -0.86 4.15 -19.41
C PRO A 15 -0.97 2.92 -18.48
N PRO A 16 -0.58 1.72 -18.95
CA PRO A 16 -0.55 0.55 -18.09
C PRO A 16 0.36 0.89 -16.90
N GLU A 17 -0.20 0.89 -15.69
CA GLU A 17 0.60 0.92 -14.48
C GLU A 17 1.52 -0.31 -14.56
N ASP A 18 2.83 -0.07 -14.55
CA ASP A 18 3.84 -1.11 -14.42
C ASP A 18 3.52 -1.88 -13.15
N ASN A 19 2.88 -3.03 -13.32
CA ASN A 19 2.64 -3.96 -12.24
C ASN A 19 4.00 -4.59 -11.94
N ASP A 20 4.77 -3.95 -11.05
CA ASP A 20 5.93 -4.51 -10.36
C ASP A 20 5.43 -5.68 -9.49
N ASN A 21 4.98 -6.76 -10.13
CA ASN A 21 4.97 -8.09 -9.56
C ASN A 21 6.45 -8.48 -9.44
N THR A 22 7.11 -7.99 -8.39
CA THR A 22 8.34 -8.60 -7.91
C THR A 22 8.03 -10.08 -7.69
N ASP A 23 8.69 -10.96 -8.44
CA ASP A 23 8.70 -12.40 -8.19
C ASP A 23 9.12 -12.62 -6.72
N GLU A 24 8.13 -12.88 -5.86
CA GLU A 24 8.37 -13.10 -4.44
C GLU A 24 8.98 -14.49 -4.22
N ASP A 25 10.09 -14.55 -3.48
CA ASP A 25 10.65 -15.82 -3.03
C ASP A 25 9.56 -16.60 -2.27
N PRO A 26 9.22 -17.83 -2.67
CA PRO A 26 8.20 -18.61 -1.99
C PRO A 26 8.73 -19.01 -0.60
N TYR A 27 8.27 -18.33 0.45
CA TYR A 27 8.51 -18.76 1.83
C TYR A 27 7.45 -19.79 2.22
N LEU A 28 7.92 -20.92 2.76
CA LEU A 28 7.08 -21.97 3.33
C LEU A 28 7.22 -21.93 4.85
N VAL A 29 6.09 -21.81 5.54
CA VAL A 29 6.05 -21.79 7.00
C VAL A 29 5.60 -23.15 7.49
N GLU A 30 6.52 -23.89 8.13
CA GLU A 30 6.26 -25.27 8.56
C GLU A 30 5.60 -25.36 9.95
N ASN A 31 5.97 -24.47 10.88
CA ASN A 31 5.54 -24.54 12.29
C ASN A 31 4.88 -23.24 12.80
N PRO A 32 3.71 -22.85 12.28
CA PRO A 32 3.02 -21.68 12.81
C PRO A 32 2.35 -21.98 14.16
N THR A 33 2.23 -20.96 15.01
CA THR A 33 1.40 -21.02 16.23
C THR A 33 -0.01 -20.46 16.00
N LEU A 34 -0.38 -20.27 14.73
CA LEU A 34 -1.63 -19.65 14.31
C LEU A 34 -2.83 -20.55 14.61
N ASP A 35 -3.80 -20.03 15.36
CA ASP A 35 -5.12 -20.63 15.47
C ASP A 35 -5.98 -20.23 14.27
N LEU A 36 -6.15 -21.19 13.35
CA LEU A 36 -6.83 -21.00 12.08
C LEU A 36 -8.33 -20.69 12.24
N GLU A 37 -8.99 -21.23 13.26
CA GLU A 37 -10.43 -21.02 13.48
C GLU A 37 -10.72 -19.59 13.93
N THR A 38 -9.99 -19.13 14.94
CA THR A 38 -10.07 -17.75 15.44
C THR A 38 -9.69 -16.75 14.37
N TYR A 39 -8.63 -17.03 13.60
CA TYR A 39 -8.22 -16.18 12.49
C TYR A 39 -9.30 -16.08 11.41
N ALA A 40 -9.87 -17.20 10.95
CA ALA A 40 -10.87 -17.19 9.89
C ALA A 40 -12.19 -16.52 10.32
N ASN A 41 -12.57 -16.64 11.59
CA ASN A 41 -13.80 -16.03 12.13
C ASN A 41 -13.69 -14.51 12.32
N SER A 42 -12.48 -13.97 12.27
CA SER A 42 -12.24 -12.52 12.31
C SER A 42 -12.60 -11.81 10.98
N TYR A 43 -12.83 -12.57 9.90
CA TYR A 43 -13.10 -12.02 8.57
C TYR A 43 -14.39 -12.56 7.95
N THR A 44 -14.93 -11.80 6.99
CA THR A 44 -16.14 -12.12 6.24
C THR A 44 -15.92 -12.00 4.72
N GLY A 45 -16.82 -12.61 3.94
CA GLY A 45 -16.85 -12.50 2.49
C GLY A 45 -15.58 -12.99 1.81
N LEU A 46 -15.15 -12.27 0.77
CA LEU A 46 -13.97 -12.60 -0.02
C LEU A 46 -12.66 -12.48 0.77
N ALA A 47 -12.59 -11.58 1.77
CA ALA A 47 -11.39 -11.42 2.59
C ALA A 47 -11.06 -12.68 3.39
N ARG A 48 -12.07 -13.35 3.96
CA ARG A 48 -11.89 -14.65 4.64
C ARG A 48 -11.35 -15.71 3.67
N LEU A 49 -11.93 -15.75 2.47
CA LEU A 49 -11.60 -16.76 1.45
C LEU A 49 -10.19 -16.59 0.90
N TYR A 50 -9.80 -15.36 0.55
CA TYR A 50 -8.45 -15.08 0.05
C TYR A 50 -7.39 -15.32 1.12
N ARG A 51 -7.65 -14.97 2.38
CA ARG A 51 -6.73 -15.27 3.49
C ARG A 51 -6.57 -16.78 3.74
N LEU A 52 -7.65 -17.54 3.77
CA LEU A 52 -7.58 -19.00 3.92
C LEU A 52 -6.84 -19.65 2.74
N MET A 53 -7.08 -19.16 1.51
CA MET A 53 -6.35 -19.63 0.33
C MET A 53 -4.86 -19.29 0.40
N TYR A 54 -4.53 -18.09 0.87
CA TYR A 54 -3.15 -17.64 1.06
C TYR A 54 -2.41 -18.51 2.08
N ILE A 55 -3.02 -18.78 3.24
CA ILE A 55 -2.46 -19.69 4.25
C ILE A 55 -2.28 -21.10 3.68
N ALA A 56 -3.25 -21.59 2.91
CA ALA A 56 -3.14 -22.91 2.28
C ALA A 56 -1.95 -22.99 1.33
N ASP A 57 -1.63 -21.93 0.60
CA ASP A 57 -0.50 -21.93 -0.33
C ASP A 57 0.86 -21.92 0.42
N HIS A 58 0.99 -21.12 1.48
CA HIS A 58 2.26 -20.88 2.17
C HIS A 58 2.52 -21.78 3.39
N CYS A 59 1.51 -22.47 3.92
CA CYS A 59 1.64 -23.33 5.10
C CYS A 59 1.19 -24.77 4.81
N PRO A 60 2.14 -25.72 4.61
CA PRO A 60 1.80 -27.12 4.34
C PRO A 60 1.01 -27.81 5.45
N THR A 61 1.31 -27.50 6.72
CA THR A 61 0.70 -28.16 7.89
C THR A 61 -0.76 -27.77 8.08
N LEU A 62 -1.11 -26.49 7.85
CA LEU A 62 -2.49 -25.99 7.95
C LEU A 62 -3.28 -26.07 6.64
N ARG A 63 -2.65 -26.48 5.53
CA ARG A 63 -3.22 -26.46 4.18
C ARG A 63 -4.56 -27.18 4.06
N VAL A 64 -4.65 -28.41 4.56
CA VAL A 64 -5.85 -29.25 4.42
C VAL A 64 -7.01 -28.64 5.19
N GLU A 65 -6.78 -28.22 6.44
CA GLU A 65 -7.81 -27.61 7.28
C GLU A 65 -8.26 -26.24 6.74
N ALA A 66 -7.32 -25.41 6.25
CA ALA A 66 -7.64 -24.14 5.60
C ALA A 66 -8.52 -24.31 4.37
N LEU A 67 -8.22 -25.30 3.52
CA LEU A 67 -9.03 -25.61 2.34
C LEU A 67 -10.41 -26.15 2.72
N LYS A 68 -10.54 -27.02 3.73
CA LYS A 68 -11.84 -27.50 4.23
C LYS A 68 -12.71 -26.35 4.73
N MET A 69 -12.14 -25.46 5.55
CA MET A 69 -12.83 -24.28 6.07
C MET A 69 -13.25 -23.34 4.94
N ALA A 70 -12.38 -23.12 3.94
CA ALA A 70 -12.68 -22.30 2.78
C ALA A 70 -13.83 -22.88 1.95
N ILE A 71 -13.80 -24.20 1.67
CA ILE A 71 -14.87 -24.89 0.92
C ILE A 71 -16.22 -24.75 1.64
N SER A 72 -16.25 -25.04 2.96
CA SER A 72 -17.46 -24.89 3.77
C SER A 72 -18.01 -23.46 3.71
N TYR A 73 -17.14 -22.45 3.76
CA TYR A 73 -17.56 -21.05 3.67
C TYR A 73 -18.05 -20.64 2.28
N VAL A 74 -17.39 -21.08 1.19
CA VAL A 74 -17.83 -20.79 -0.19
C VAL A 74 -19.22 -21.36 -0.47
N MET A 75 -19.61 -22.47 0.15
CA MET A 75 -20.95 -23.04 -0.05
C MET A 75 -22.09 -22.06 0.34
N ASN A 76 -21.81 -21.12 1.23
CA ASN A 76 -22.73 -20.06 1.63
C ASN A 76 -22.81 -18.90 0.61
N THR A 77 -21.84 -18.77 -0.30
CA THR A 77 -21.79 -17.72 -1.32
C THR A 77 -22.36 -18.21 -2.67
N TYR A 78 -22.22 -17.39 -3.73
CA TYR A 78 -22.58 -17.73 -5.10
C TYR A 78 -21.35 -17.94 -5.99
N ASN A 79 -20.14 -17.97 -5.42
CA ASN A 79 -18.90 -18.06 -6.16
C ASN A 79 -18.56 -19.51 -6.54
N VAL A 80 -19.12 -19.94 -7.67
CA VAL A 80 -18.92 -21.29 -8.23
C VAL A 80 -17.47 -21.49 -8.70
N ASN A 81 -16.85 -20.46 -9.26
CA ASN A 81 -15.49 -20.57 -9.80
C ASN A 81 -14.49 -20.86 -8.67
N LEU A 82 -14.58 -20.11 -7.57
CA LEU A 82 -13.72 -20.30 -6.41
C LEU A 82 -13.97 -21.67 -5.75
N TYR A 83 -15.22 -22.13 -5.68
CA TYR A 83 -15.53 -23.48 -5.21
C TYR A 83 -14.77 -24.56 -6.00
N GLN A 84 -14.81 -24.49 -7.33
CA GLN A 84 -14.07 -25.41 -8.19
C GLN A 84 -12.54 -25.30 -7.99
N GLN A 85 -12.01 -24.09 -7.86
CA GLN A 85 -10.58 -23.86 -7.61
C GLN A 85 -10.12 -24.47 -6.29
N LEU A 86 -10.89 -24.28 -5.20
CA LEU A 86 -10.57 -24.81 -3.88
C LEU A 86 -10.58 -26.34 -3.87
N HIS A 87 -11.57 -26.98 -4.50
CA HIS A 87 -11.61 -28.43 -4.63
C HIS A 87 -10.46 -28.97 -5.50
N LYS A 88 -10.08 -28.26 -6.57
CA LYS A 88 -8.91 -28.62 -7.38
C LYS A 88 -7.63 -28.56 -6.56
N LYS A 89 -7.42 -27.50 -5.77
CA LYS A 89 -6.27 -27.38 -4.86
C LYS A 89 -6.26 -28.49 -3.81
N LEU A 90 -7.42 -28.79 -3.19
CA LEU A 90 -7.54 -29.86 -2.20
C LEU A 90 -7.17 -31.22 -2.79
N HIS A 91 -7.67 -31.54 -3.98
CA HIS A 91 -7.36 -32.81 -4.65
C HIS A 91 -5.88 -32.93 -5.02
N GLN A 92 -5.25 -31.84 -5.47
CA GLN A 92 -3.81 -31.80 -5.74
C GLN A 92 -2.99 -32.09 -4.48
N CYS A 93 -3.41 -31.58 -3.31
CA CYS A 93 -2.71 -31.81 -2.04
C CYS A 93 -2.81 -33.27 -1.57
N ILE A 94 -3.98 -33.89 -1.75
CA ILE A 94 -4.18 -35.30 -1.37
C ILE A 94 -3.44 -36.23 -2.34
N GLY A 95 -3.42 -35.89 -3.63
CA GLY A 95 -2.66 -36.61 -4.65
C GLY A 95 -1.16 -36.60 -4.40
N THR A 96 -0.58 -35.50 -3.88
CA THR A 96 0.84 -35.43 -3.52
C THR A 96 1.18 -36.07 -2.17
N MET A 97 0.21 -36.23 -1.26
CA MET A 97 0.39 -37.00 -0.02
C MET A 97 0.35 -38.53 -0.23
N SER A 98 -0.02 -38.98 -1.42
CA SER A 98 -0.09 -40.42 -1.77
C SER A 98 1.28 -40.96 -2.22
N LEU A 99 2.27 -40.92 -1.33
CA LEU A 99 3.43 -41.83 -1.39
C LEU A 99 3.07 -43.12 -0.63
N PRO A 100 3.31 -44.31 -1.19
CA PRO A 100 2.89 -45.56 -0.59
C PRO A 100 3.93 -46.02 0.43
N ASP A 101 3.86 -45.53 1.67
CA ASP A 101 4.26 -46.38 2.79
C ASP A 101 3.62 -45.92 4.11
N VAL A 102 3.21 -46.91 4.90
CA VAL A 102 2.49 -46.84 6.18
C VAL A 102 0.96 -46.72 6.06
N ALA A 103 0.36 -47.91 5.90
CA ALA A 103 -1.02 -48.20 6.26
C ALA A 103 -1.31 -47.75 7.71
N GLY A 104 -2.21 -46.78 7.89
CA GLY A 104 -2.60 -46.34 9.24
C GLY A 104 -3.49 -45.10 9.37
N GLY A 105 -3.79 -44.34 8.31
CA GLY A 105 -4.72 -43.21 8.38
C GLY A 105 -6.14 -43.63 8.01
N GLY A 106 -7.10 -43.45 8.93
CA GLY A 106 -8.54 -43.61 8.65
C GLY A 106 -9.02 -42.70 7.51
N PRO A 107 -10.27 -42.86 7.02
CA PRO A 107 -10.77 -42.11 5.89
C PRO A 107 -10.69 -40.62 6.22
N LEU A 108 -9.80 -39.89 5.55
CA LEU A 108 -9.85 -38.43 5.55
C LEU A 108 -11.23 -38.08 4.99
N ASP A 109 -12.07 -37.45 5.82
CA ASP A 109 -13.37 -36.90 5.41
C ASP A 109 -13.09 -35.72 4.46
N VAL A 110 -12.84 -36.04 3.19
CA VAL A 110 -12.48 -35.09 2.14
C VAL A 110 -13.76 -34.72 1.41
N PRO A 111 -14.17 -33.44 1.46
CA PRO A 111 -15.31 -32.97 0.69
C PRO A 111 -15.13 -33.26 -0.80
N THR A 112 -16.05 -34.04 -1.38
CA THR A 112 -16.09 -34.30 -2.82
C THR A 112 -16.68 -33.12 -3.58
N LEU A 113 -16.24 -32.90 -4.81
CA LEU A 113 -16.80 -31.85 -5.68
C LEU A 113 -18.26 -32.19 -6.03
N ASP A 114 -19.20 -31.35 -5.61
CA ASP A 114 -20.62 -31.52 -5.95
C ASP A 114 -20.97 -30.75 -7.24
N THR A 115 -21.11 -31.49 -8.35
CA THR A 115 -21.50 -30.93 -9.65
C THR A 115 -22.95 -30.46 -9.69
N MET A 116 -23.85 -31.11 -8.94
CA MET A 116 -25.25 -30.67 -8.85
C MET A 116 -25.36 -29.36 -8.08
N TRP A 117 -24.56 -29.16 -7.03
CA TRP A 117 -24.49 -27.89 -6.32
C TRP A 117 -24.03 -26.77 -7.25
N ILE A 118 -23.00 -27.00 -8.07
CA ILE A 118 -22.48 -26.05 -9.06
C ILE A 118 -23.58 -25.58 -10.01
N GLU A 119 -24.28 -26.52 -10.66
CA GLU A 119 -25.35 -26.19 -11.62
C GLU A 119 -26.51 -25.45 -10.94
N ASN A 120 -26.95 -25.94 -9.76
CA ASN A 120 -28.05 -25.33 -9.03
C ASN A 120 -27.74 -23.92 -8.52
N LYS A 121 -26.53 -23.70 -8.00
CA LYS A 121 -26.09 -22.37 -7.54
C LYS A 121 -25.85 -21.41 -8.69
N ALA A 122 -25.25 -21.86 -9.79
CA ALA A 122 -25.10 -21.04 -11.00
C ALA A 122 -26.47 -20.59 -11.54
N LYS A 123 -27.44 -21.51 -11.62
CA LYS A 123 -28.82 -21.18 -12.02
C LYS A 123 -29.48 -20.20 -11.07
N LYS A 124 -29.35 -20.38 -9.74
CA LYS A 124 -29.87 -19.44 -8.74
C LYS A 124 -29.22 -18.06 -8.83
N ALA A 125 -27.91 -17.99 -9.05
CA ALA A 125 -27.17 -16.74 -9.23
C ALA A 125 -27.64 -15.98 -10.47
N ALA A 126 -27.84 -16.69 -11.59
CA ALA A 126 -28.35 -16.12 -12.83
C ALA A 126 -29.79 -15.59 -12.68
N LEU A 127 -30.69 -16.35 -12.04
CA LEU A 127 -32.07 -15.90 -11.78
C LEU A 127 -32.11 -14.68 -10.85
N LYS A 128 -31.24 -14.63 -9.82
CA LYS A 128 -31.14 -13.47 -8.94
C LYS A 128 -30.62 -12.25 -9.70
N LEU A 129 -29.65 -12.42 -10.59
CA LEU A 129 -29.13 -11.35 -11.45
C LEU A 129 -30.22 -10.79 -12.37
N GLU A 130 -30.95 -11.66 -13.09
CA GLU A 130 -32.05 -11.25 -13.98
C GLU A 130 -33.14 -10.46 -13.23
N LYS A 131 -33.48 -10.92 -12.01
CA LYS A 131 -34.43 -10.21 -11.14
C LYS A 131 -33.91 -8.81 -10.77
N LEU A 132 -32.67 -8.70 -10.30
CA LEU A 132 -32.06 -7.41 -9.93
C LEU A 132 -31.98 -6.45 -11.12
N ASP A 133 -31.64 -6.95 -12.31
CA ASP A 133 -31.61 -6.15 -13.54
C ASP A 133 -33.01 -5.65 -13.95
N SER A 134 -34.03 -6.52 -13.83
CA SER A 134 -35.43 -6.15 -14.07
C SER A 134 -35.90 -5.08 -13.07
N ASP A 135 -35.61 -5.26 -11.78
CA ASP A 135 -35.97 -4.31 -10.73
C ASP A 135 -35.26 -2.96 -10.95
N LEU A 136 -33.97 -2.97 -11.31
CA LEU A 136 -33.22 -1.75 -11.63
C LEU A 136 -33.78 -1.02 -12.85
N LYS A 137 -34.24 -1.77 -13.88
CA LYS A 137 -34.91 -1.18 -15.05
C LYS A 137 -36.23 -0.51 -14.67
N ASN A 138 -37.01 -1.12 -13.79
CA ASN A 138 -38.24 -0.55 -13.25
C ASN A 138 -37.97 0.71 -12.40
N TYR A 139 -36.90 0.72 -11.60
CA TYR A 139 -36.50 1.91 -10.84
C TYR A 139 -36.09 3.07 -11.76
N LYS A 140 -35.40 2.75 -12.86
CA LYS A 140 -35.03 3.73 -13.90
C LYS A 140 -36.25 4.29 -14.62
N SER A 141 -37.25 3.47 -14.98
CA SER A 141 -38.48 3.97 -15.60
C SER A 141 -39.26 4.88 -14.66
N ASN A 142 -39.27 4.57 -13.36
CA ASN A 142 -39.95 5.38 -12.35
C ASN A 142 -39.16 6.66 -11.97
N SER A 143 -37.92 6.82 -12.44
CA SER A 143 -37.07 8.00 -12.22
C SER A 143 -36.81 8.35 -10.74
N ILE A 144 -36.79 7.33 -9.86
CA ILE A 144 -36.53 7.52 -8.43
C ILE A 144 -35.03 7.33 -8.15
N LYS A 145 -34.30 8.43 -7.94
CA LYS A 145 -32.83 8.40 -7.74
C LYS A 145 -32.38 7.44 -6.63
N GLU A 146 -33.05 7.45 -5.49
CA GLU A 146 -32.69 6.59 -4.35
C GLU A 146 -32.88 5.10 -4.64
N SER A 147 -33.95 4.73 -5.35
CA SER A 147 -34.19 3.33 -5.76
C SER A 147 -33.16 2.88 -6.80
N ILE A 148 -32.78 3.75 -7.74
CA ILE A 148 -31.73 3.46 -8.71
C ILE A 148 -30.38 3.29 -8.01
N ARG A 149 -30.06 4.14 -7.02
CA ARG A 149 -28.82 4.05 -6.24
C ARG A 149 -28.73 2.71 -5.49
N ARG A 150 -29.75 2.35 -4.69
CA ARG A 150 -29.80 1.06 -3.99
C ARG A 150 -29.77 -0.12 -4.94
N GLY A 151 -30.51 -0.06 -6.04
CA GLY A 151 -30.48 -1.13 -7.05
C GLY A 151 -29.10 -1.35 -7.66
N ASN A 152 -28.29 -0.30 -7.83
CA ASN A 152 -26.89 -0.46 -8.25
C ASN A 152 -26.00 -1.03 -7.13
N ASP A 153 -26.24 -0.66 -5.86
CA ASP A 153 -25.53 -1.23 -4.71
C ASP A 153 -25.82 -2.74 -4.58
N ASP A 154 -27.09 -3.14 -4.61
CA ASP A 154 -27.53 -4.54 -4.54
C ASP A 154 -26.97 -5.39 -5.69
N LEU A 155 -26.88 -4.80 -6.89
CA LEU A 155 -26.27 -5.44 -8.05
C LEU A 155 -24.75 -5.58 -7.87
N GLY A 156 -24.08 -4.58 -7.32
CA GLY A 156 -22.66 -4.62 -6.97
C GLY A 156 -22.35 -5.71 -5.94
N ASP A 157 -23.15 -5.79 -4.87
CA ASP A 157 -23.03 -6.79 -3.82
C ASP A 157 -23.23 -8.21 -4.38
N HIS A 158 -24.21 -8.39 -5.26
CA HIS A 158 -24.43 -9.68 -5.94
C HIS A 158 -23.25 -10.08 -6.84
N HIS A 159 -22.64 -9.12 -7.56
CA HIS A 159 -21.43 -9.39 -8.32
C HIS A 159 -20.24 -9.76 -7.42
N LEU A 160 -20.08 -9.13 -6.25
CA LEU A 160 -19.08 -9.52 -5.25
C LEU A 160 -19.31 -10.95 -4.72
N ASP A 161 -20.56 -11.31 -4.41
CA ASP A 161 -20.93 -12.67 -3.98
C ASP A 161 -20.62 -13.73 -5.05
N CYS A 162 -20.71 -13.35 -6.33
CA CYS A 162 -20.37 -14.20 -7.46
C CYS A 162 -18.85 -14.23 -7.75
N GLY A 163 -18.07 -13.29 -7.19
CA GLY A 163 -16.63 -13.15 -7.44
C GLY A 163 -16.26 -12.28 -8.65
N ASP A 164 -17.20 -11.55 -9.23
CA ASP A 164 -16.96 -10.69 -10.40
C ASP A 164 -16.63 -9.25 -9.95
N LEU A 165 -15.35 -9.04 -9.66
CA LEU A 165 -14.84 -7.76 -9.14
C LEU A 165 -14.97 -6.61 -10.15
N SER A 166 -14.77 -6.88 -11.44
CA SER A 166 -14.81 -5.84 -12.47
C SER A 166 -16.22 -5.29 -12.69
N ASN A 167 -17.23 -6.15 -12.70
CA ASN A 167 -18.61 -5.69 -12.85
C ASN A 167 -19.16 -5.09 -11.55
N ALA A 168 -18.74 -5.58 -10.37
CA ALA A 168 -19.05 -4.93 -9.10
C ALA A 168 -18.58 -3.46 -9.07
N LEU A 169 -17.34 -3.20 -9.48
CA LEU A 169 -16.79 -1.84 -9.55
C LEU A 169 -17.59 -0.92 -10.49
N LYS A 170 -18.03 -1.44 -11.64
CA LYS A 170 -18.86 -0.69 -12.60
C LYS A 170 -20.22 -0.33 -11.99
N CYS A 171 -20.84 -1.24 -11.24
CA CYS A 171 -22.14 -0.99 -10.58
C CYS A 171 -22.04 0.14 -9.56
N TYR A 172 -21.06 0.10 -8.65
CA TYR A 172 -20.85 1.20 -7.69
C TYR A 172 -20.47 2.52 -8.38
N SER A 173 -19.69 2.46 -9.46
CA SER A 173 -19.34 3.66 -10.24
C SER A 173 -20.56 4.32 -10.89
N ARG A 174 -21.53 3.52 -11.36
CA ARG A 174 -22.81 4.03 -11.91
C ARG A 174 -23.72 4.62 -10.83
N ALA A 175 -23.64 4.13 -9.58
CA ALA A 175 -24.42 4.67 -8.47
C ALA A 175 -24.08 6.15 -8.16
N ARG A 176 -22.86 6.60 -8.51
CA ARG A 176 -22.34 7.95 -8.28
C ARG A 176 -23.27 9.06 -8.74
N ASP A 177 -23.84 8.94 -9.94
CA ASP A 177 -24.63 10.02 -10.55
C ASP A 177 -26.01 10.18 -9.87
N TYR A 178 -26.39 9.22 -9.02
CA TYR A 178 -27.62 9.20 -8.24
C TYR A 178 -27.41 9.58 -6.76
N CYS A 179 -26.18 9.93 -6.35
CA CYS A 179 -25.88 10.42 -5.01
C CYS A 179 -26.35 11.87 -4.83
N THR A 180 -27.25 12.10 -3.86
CA THR A 180 -27.81 13.43 -3.55
C THR A 180 -27.29 14.06 -2.24
N SER A 181 -26.66 13.28 -1.37
CA SER A 181 -26.17 13.70 -0.05
C SER A 181 -24.73 13.25 0.14
N GLY A 182 -23.95 13.96 0.98
CA GLY A 182 -22.59 13.54 1.34
C GLY A 182 -22.51 12.11 1.86
N LYS A 183 -23.50 11.66 2.65
CA LYS A 183 -23.60 10.26 3.12
C LYS A 183 -23.67 9.24 1.98
N HIS A 184 -24.38 9.57 0.90
CA HIS A 184 -24.46 8.70 -0.28
C HIS A 184 -23.11 8.60 -1.00
N VAL A 185 -22.36 9.72 -1.06
CA VAL A 185 -21.03 9.74 -1.67
C VAL A 185 -20.05 8.92 -0.85
N VAL A 186 -20.05 9.08 0.47
CA VAL A 186 -19.16 8.36 1.39
C VAL A 186 -19.41 6.85 1.34
N ASN A 187 -20.67 6.40 1.41
CA ASN A 187 -21.00 4.97 1.31
C ASN A 187 -20.57 4.37 -0.04
N MET A 188 -20.81 5.08 -1.14
CA MET A 188 -20.33 4.67 -2.46
C MET A 188 -18.80 4.59 -2.50
N CYS A 189 -18.09 5.56 -1.91
CA CYS A 189 -16.63 5.51 -1.83
C CYS A 189 -16.13 4.29 -1.04
N LEU A 190 -16.78 3.93 0.07
CA LEU A 190 -16.43 2.73 0.85
C LEU A 190 -16.60 1.44 0.03
N ASN A 191 -17.69 1.32 -0.72
CA ASN A 191 -17.92 0.17 -1.60
C ASN A 191 -16.87 0.09 -2.72
N VAL A 192 -16.55 1.23 -3.36
CA VAL A 192 -15.49 1.29 -4.36
C VAL A 192 -14.14 0.90 -3.76
N ILE A 193 -13.77 1.43 -2.60
CA ILE A 193 -12.54 1.09 -1.88
C ILE A 193 -12.46 -0.42 -1.62
N LYS A 194 -13.55 -1.04 -1.14
CA LYS A 194 -13.61 -2.48 -0.88
C LYS A 194 -13.25 -3.30 -2.13
N VAL A 195 -13.86 -2.96 -3.28
CA VAL A 195 -13.57 -3.67 -4.55
C VAL A 195 -12.15 -3.36 -5.05
N SER A 196 -11.71 -2.10 -4.96
CA SER A 196 -10.38 -1.68 -5.40
C SER A 196 -9.26 -2.37 -4.61
N VAL A 197 -9.46 -2.68 -3.32
CA VAL A 197 -8.50 -3.48 -2.56
C VAL A 197 -8.44 -4.93 -3.06
N TYR A 198 -9.56 -5.56 -3.37
CA TYR A 198 -9.54 -6.91 -3.95
C TYR A 198 -8.91 -6.95 -5.35
N LEU A 199 -9.01 -5.85 -6.11
CA LEU A 199 -8.32 -5.67 -7.39
C LEU A 199 -6.85 -5.21 -7.23
N GLN A 200 -6.38 -5.01 -6.00
CA GLN A 200 -5.04 -4.49 -5.67
C GLN A 200 -4.71 -3.14 -6.32
N ASN A 201 -5.71 -2.31 -6.63
CA ASN A 201 -5.51 -0.97 -7.16
C ASN A 201 -5.40 0.05 -6.02
N TRP A 202 -4.19 0.23 -5.49
CA TRP A 202 -3.92 1.05 -4.31
C TRP A 202 -4.01 2.56 -4.57
N SER A 203 -3.66 3.02 -5.79
CA SER A 203 -3.77 4.43 -6.19
C SER A 203 -5.23 4.89 -6.20
N HIS A 204 -6.12 4.01 -6.66
CA HIS A 204 -7.57 4.22 -6.67
C HIS A 204 -8.14 4.27 -5.25
N VAL A 205 -7.68 3.40 -4.34
CA VAL A 205 -8.08 3.42 -2.92
C VAL A 205 -7.77 4.78 -2.28
N LEU A 206 -6.54 5.26 -2.39
CA LEU A 206 -6.14 6.55 -1.80
C LEU A 206 -6.95 7.73 -2.37
N SER A 207 -7.20 7.71 -3.68
CA SER A 207 -8.00 8.75 -4.34
C SER A 207 -9.43 8.80 -3.80
N TYR A 208 -10.06 7.65 -3.57
CA TYR A 208 -11.42 7.57 -3.05
C TYR A 208 -11.49 7.81 -1.54
N VAL A 209 -10.44 7.49 -0.78
CA VAL A 209 -10.32 7.92 0.62
C VAL A 209 -10.30 9.44 0.69
N ASN A 210 -9.40 10.09 -0.06
CA ASN A 210 -9.31 11.55 -0.10
C ASN A 210 -10.63 12.20 -0.52
N LYS A 211 -11.31 11.61 -1.50
CA LYS A 211 -12.64 12.06 -1.95
C LYS A 211 -13.70 11.95 -0.85
N ALA A 212 -13.72 10.83 -0.11
CA ALA A 212 -14.65 10.63 1.00
C ALA A 212 -14.38 11.64 2.13
N GLU A 213 -13.11 11.87 2.49
CA GLU A 213 -12.70 12.83 3.51
C GLU A 213 -12.99 14.29 3.10
N SER A 214 -12.90 14.62 1.81
CA SER A 214 -13.19 15.97 1.29
C SER A 214 -14.68 16.25 1.08
N THR A 215 -15.56 15.26 1.29
CA THR A 215 -16.99 15.41 1.00
C THR A 215 -17.65 16.34 2.05
N PRO A 216 -18.40 17.38 1.63
CA PRO A 216 -19.13 18.23 2.55
C PRO A 216 -20.16 17.41 3.36
N ASP A 217 -20.45 17.82 4.60
CA ASP A 217 -21.26 17.10 5.59
C ASP A 217 -20.61 15.85 6.23
N PHE A 218 -19.34 15.54 5.90
CA PHE A 218 -18.60 14.43 6.55
C PHE A 218 -18.39 14.65 8.05
N SER A 219 -18.27 15.90 8.53
CA SER A 219 -18.05 16.23 9.95
C SER A 219 -19.32 16.68 10.70
N GLU A 220 -20.41 17.02 9.99
CA GLU A 220 -21.53 17.79 10.54
C GLU A 220 -22.77 16.94 10.91
N THR A 221 -22.58 15.73 11.42
CA THR A 221 -23.75 14.96 11.92
C THR A 221 -24.09 15.41 13.35
N GLN A 222 -25.02 16.36 13.48
CA GLN A 222 -25.56 16.80 14.77
C GLN A 222 -26.33 15.66 15.47
N GLY A 223 -25.77 15.14 16.58
CA GLY A 223 -26.36 14.09 17.43
C GLY A 223 -25.32 13.10 17.96
N ALA A 224 -25.52 12.52 19.15
CA ALA A 224 -24.57 11.58 19.76
C ALA A 224 -24.37 10.30 18.91
N SER A 225 -25.45 9.73 18.38
CA SER A 225 -25.41 8.55 17.50
C SER A 225 -24.86 8.84 16.09
N GLY A 226 -25.02 10.07 15.61
CA GLY A 226 -24.45 10.51 14.33
C GLY A 226 -22.93 10.65 14.38
N LYS A 227 -22.39 11.08 15.52
CA LYS A 227 -20.94 11.16 15.76
C LYS A 227 -20.29 9.79 15.79
N GLU A 228 -20.86 8.82 16.50
CA GLU A 228 -20.30 7.45 16.55
C GLU A 228 -20.24 6.79 15.18
N ASN A 229 -21.32 6.88 14.38
CA ASN A 229 -21.33 6.31 13.04
C ASN A 229 -20.33 6.99 12.10
N ASN A 230 -20.09 8.29 12.28
CA ASN A 230 -19.06 8.99 11.53
C ASN A 230 -17.65 8.51 11.91
N GLN A 231 -17.42 8.23 13.20
CA GLN A 231 -16.10 7.79 13.64
C GLN A 231 -15.80 6.35 13.19
N LEU A 232 -16.84 5.51 13.05
CA LEU A 232 -16.75 4.22 12.36
C LEU A 232 -16.30 4.37 10.90
N ILE A 233 -16.88 5.32 10.18
CA ILE A 233 -16.51 5.59 8.78
C ILE A 233 -15.06 6.10 8.70
N VAL A 234 -14.69 7.05 9.55
CA VAL A 234 -13.30 7.57 9.64
C VAL A 234 -12.35 6.42 9.92
N GLY A 235 -12.65 5.55 10.88
CA GLY A 235 -11.85 4.36 11.19
C GLY A 235 -11.62 3.48 9.95
N LYS A 236 -12.68 3.16 9.20
CA LYS A 236 -12.61 2.36 7.96
C LYS A 236 -11.77 3.04 6.87
N LEU A 237 -11.94 4.36 6.68
CA LEU A 237 -11.16 5.12 5.70
C LEU A 237 -9.67 5.13 6.06
N LYS A 238 -9.34 5.35 7.34
CA LYS A 238 -7.96 5.32 7.83
C LYS A 238 -7.33 3.95 7.72
N CYS A 239 -8.08 2.87 7.99
CA CYS A 239 -7.63 1.49 7.78
C CYS A 239 -7.34 1.21 6.30
N ALA A 240 -8.23 1.60 5.40
CA ALA A 240 -8.04 1.40 3.96
C ALA A 240 -6.86 2.22 3.41
N ALA A 241 -6.70 3.47 3.84
CA ALA A 241 -5.55 4.29 3.48
C ALA A 241 -4.25 3.70 4.03
N GLY A 242 -4.23 3.27 5.30
CA GLY A 242 -3.08 2.61 5.90
C GLY A 242 -2.65 1.36 5.12
N LEU A 243 -3.61 0.55 4.68
CA LEU A 243 -3.35 -0.64 3.87
C LEU A 243 -2.79 -0.29 2.48
N ALA A 244 -3.34 0.73 1.82
CA ALA A 244 -2.84 1.18 0.52
C ALA A 244 -1.42 1.77 0.60
N GLU A 245 -1.11 2.52 1.67
CA GLU A 245 0.23 3.04 1.92
C GLU A 245 1.22 1.92 2.27
N LEU A 246 0.78 0.89 3.01
CA LEU A 246 1.58 -0.31 3.30
C LEU A 246 1.97 -1.03 2.01
N ALA A 247 0.99 -1.31 1.14
CA ALA A 247 1.22 -1.95 -0.15
C ALA A 247 2.15 -1.12 -1.05
N SER A 248 2.06 0.21 -0.97
CA SER A 248 2.95 1.15 -1.67
C SER A 248 4.35 1.29 -1.01
N LYS A 249 4.69 0.45 -0.03
CA LYS A 249 5.95 0.46 0.74
C LYS A 249 6.23 1.78 1.49
N LYS A 250 5.21 2.61 1.73
CA LYS A 250 5.29 3.89 2.45
C LYS A 250 4.98 3.70 3.94
N TYR A 251 5.81 2.91 4.62
CA TYR A 251 5.57 2.45 6.00
C TYR A 251 5.33 3.57 7.02
N LYS A 252 6.05 4.70 6.91
CA LYS A 252 5.88 5.84 7.85
C LYS A 252 4.49 6.47 7.73
N GLN A 253 3.94 6.56 6.52
CA GLN A 253 2.60 7.09 6.29
C GLN A 253 1.54 6.07 6.72
N ALA A 254 1.74 4.79 6.38
CA ALA A 254 0.87 3.70 6.84
C ALA A 254 0.73 3.67 8.37
N ALA A 255 1.86 3.74 9.10
CA ALA A 255 1.85 3.81 10.57
C ALA A 255 1.01 4.98 11.08
N ARG A 256 1.17 6.18 10.51
CA ARG A 256 0.40 7.36 10.93
C ARG A 256 -1.11 7.20 10.72
N GLN A 257 -1.53 6.49 9.68
CA GLN A 257 -2.96 6.23 9.44
C GLN A 257 -3.50 5.19 10.41
N PHE A 258 -2.81 4.06 10.61
CA PHE A 258 -3.25 3.01 11.54
C PHE A 258 -3.31 3.49 12.99
N LEU A 259 -2.35 4.30 13.44
CA LEU A 259 -2.31 4.84 14.81
C LEU A 259 -3.43 5.85 15.12
N GLN A 260 -4.13 6.37 14.11
CA GLN A 260 -5.28 7.27 14.29
C GLN A 260 -6.61 6.54 14.49
N VAL A 261 -6.64 5.22 14.29
CA VAL A 261 -7.85 4.40 14.44
C VAL A 261 -8.09 4.14 15.93
N ASN A 262 -9.34 4.20 16.36
CA ASN A 262 -9.76 3.79 17.71
C ASN A 262 -10.28 2.35 17.67
N LEU A 263 -10.04 1.59 18.75
CA LEU A 263 -10.39 0.17 18.82
C LEU A 263 -11.90 -0.07 18.65
N ASP A 264 -12.73 0.77 19.25
CA ASP A 264 -14.20 0.71 19.15
C ASP A 264 -14.73 0.86 17.71
N HIS A 265 -13.86 1.26 16.77
CA HIS A 265 -14.20 1.54 15.39
C HIS A 265 -13.35 0.76 14.39
N ALA A 266 -12.64 -0.26 14.87
CA ALA A 266 -11.71 -1.07 14.09
C ALA A 266 -12.38 -2.29 13.42
N ASP A 267 -13.66 -2.54 13.70
CA ASP A 267 -14.38 -3.67 13.14
C ASP A 267 -14.64 -3.48 11.64
N PHE A 268 -13.76 -4.09 10.84
CA PHE A 268 -13.90 -4.13 9.39
C PHE A 268 -13.56 -5.51 8.82
N PRO A 269 -14.39 -6.53 9.10
CA PRO A 269 -14.09 -7.94 8.78
C PRO A 269 -13.98 -8.22 7.27
N ASP A 270 -14.50 -7.32 6.44
CA ASP A 270 -14.35 -7.35 4.99
C ASP A 270 -12.93 -6.98 4.50
N LEU A 271 -12.09 -6.40 5.36
CA LEU A 271 -10.75 -5.92 5.00
C LEU A 271 -9.67 -6.30 6.02
N LEU A 272 -9.80 -5.81 7.26
CA LEU A 272 -8.78 -5.92 8.32
C LEU A 272 -9.44 -6.18 9.68
N SER A 273 -8.78 -7.03 10.47
CA SER A 273 -9.12 -7.22 11.89
C SER A 273 -8.44 -6.17 12.76
N PRO A 274 -8.94 -5.92 13.98
CA PRO A 274 -8.25 -5.09 14.97
C PRO A 274 -6.82 -5.57 15.26
N ASN A 275 -6.59 -6.89 15.30
CA ASN A 275 -5.26 -7.49 15.46
C ASN A 275 -4.33 -7.12 14.31
N ASN A 276 -4.80 -7.16 13.05
CA ASN A 276 -4.00 -6.70 11.92
C ASN A 276 -3.61 -5.22 12.06
N ILE A 277 -4.52 -4.35 12.52
CA ILE A 277 -4.23 -2.93 12.70
C ILE A 277 -3.13 -2.73 13.76
N ALA A 278 -3.18 -3.49 14.85
CA ALA A 278 -2.14 -3.50 15.88
C ALA A 278 -0.78 -3.89 15.28
N VAL A 279 -0.72 -5.02 14.55
CA VAL A 279 0.50 -5.55 13.94
C VAL A 279 1.06 -4.62 12.88
N TYR A 280 0.24 -4.19 11.92
CA TYR A 280 0.69 -3.36 10.80
C TYR A 280 1.13 -1.99 11.30
N GLY A 281 0.32 -1.35 12.15
CA GLY A 281 0.63 -0.06 12.75
C GLY A 281 1.89 -0.13 13.62
N GLY A 282 1.99 -1.15 14.48
CA GLY A 282 3.10 -1.32 15.41
C GLY A 282 4.44 -1.61 14.71
N LEU A 283 4.46 -2.53 13.74
CA LEU A 283 5.68 -2.85 12.98
C LEU A 283 6.12 -1.69 12.08
N CYS A 284 5.18 -1.03 11.40
CA CYS A 284 5.51 0.13 10.57
C CYS A 284 6.04 1.30 11.42
N ALA A 285 5.45 1.55 12.60
CA ALA A 285 5.94 2.55 13.53
C ALA A 285 7.32 2.19 14.07
N LEU A 286 7.53 0.94 14.47
CA LEU A 286 8.82 0.45 14.97
C LEU A 286 9.93 0.54 13.93
N ALA A 287 9.61 0.34 12.65
CA ALA A 287 10.56 0.48 11.55
C ALA A 287 10.90 1.94 11.22
N THR A 288 9.98 2.90 11.41
CA THR A 288 10.11 4.25 10.82
C THR A 288 10.07 5.44 11.77
N PHE A 289 9.49 5.33 12.97
CA PHE A 289 9.31 6.46 13.89
C PHE A 289 10.52 6.65 14.80
N ASP A 290 11.07 7.86 14.91
CA ASP A 290 12.17 8.09 15.84
C ASP A 290 11.75 7.86 17.31
N ARG A 291 12.72 7.93 18.23
CA ARG A 291 12.48 7.66 19.65
C ARG A 291 11.39 8.55 20.25
N SER A 292 11.30 9.81 19.83
CA SER A 292 10.27 10.76 20.28
C SER A 292 8.89 10.44 19.72
N ASP A 293 8.80 10.17 18.41
CA ASP A 293 7.56 9.82 17.72
C ASP A 293 6.99 8.51 18.28
N LEU A 294 7.84 7.51 18.52
CA LEU A 294 7.43 6.22 19.06
C LEU A 294 6.92 6.34 20.50
N GLN A 295 7.53 7.20 21.32
CA GLN A 295 7.01 7.51 22.65
C GLN A 295 5.64 8.19 22.58
N LYS A 296 5.51 9.23 21.75
CA LYS A 296 4.31 10.07 21.68
C LYS A 296 3.11 9.35 21.06
N PHE A 297 3.31 8.69 19.93
CA PHE A 297 2.23 8.14 19.11
C PHE A 297 1.90 6.68 19.40
N VAL A 298 2.82 5.92 20.02
CA VAL A 298 2.61 4.49 20.30
C VAL A 298 2.51 4.24 21.80
N ILE A 299 3.55 4.60 22.57
CA ILE A 299 3.64 4.25 24.01
C ILE A 299 2.66 5.06 24.87
N GLN A 300 2.58 6.38 24.64
CA GLN A 300 1.73 7.29 25.41
C GLN A 300 0.32 7.44 24.82
N SER A 301 0.06 6.85 23.64
CA SER A 301 -1.24 6.91 23.00
C SER A 301 -2.24 6.03 23.73
N SER A 302 -3.26 6.63 24.33
CA SER A 302 -4.34 5.90 25.01
C SER A 302 -5.15 5.04 24.03
N SER A 303 -5.37 5.52 22.81
CA SER A 303 -6.12 4.80 21.77
C SER A 303 -5.36 3.56 21.30
N PHE A 304 -4.07 3.72 20.98
CA PHE A 304 -3.28 2.61 20.41
C PHE A 304 -2.85 1.59 21.47
N LYS A 305 -2.77 1.99 22.74
CA LYS A 305 -2.50 1.07 23.84
C LYS A 305 -3.49 -0.10 23.90
N LEU A 306 -4.77 0.17 23.60
CA LEU A 306 -5.81 -0.87 23.57
C LEU A 306 -5.54 -1.92 22.48
N PHE A 307 -5.04 -1.50 21.31
CA PHE A 307 -4.63 -2.43 20.25
C PHE A 307 -3.42 -3.27 20.65
N LEU A 308 -2.45 -2.67 21.35
CA LEU A 308 -1.28 -3.39 21.87
C LEU A 308 -1.62 -4.39 22.97
N GLU A 309 -2.76 -4.25 23.63
CA GLU A 309 -3.25 -5.25 24.58
C GLU A 309 -3.79 -6.52 23.89
N LEU A 310 -4.26 -6.41 22.64
CA LEU A 310 -4.63 -7.56 21.82
C LEU A 310 -3.40 -8.38 21.38
N GLU A 311 -2.27 -7.71 21.16
CA GLU A 311 -1.03 -8.32 20.65
C GLU A 311 0.14 -8.09 21.64
N PRO A 312 0.17 -8.81 22.78
CA PRO A 312 1.13 -8.58 23.86
C PRO A 312 2.59 -8.82 23.45
N GLN A 313 2.86 -9.74 22.51
CA GLN A 313 4.22 -9.98 22.01
C GLN A 313 4.77 -8.75 21.29
N LEU A 314 3.96 -8.12 20.42
CA LEU A 314 4.33 -6.90 19.71
C LEU A 314 4.54 -5.73 20.67
N ARG A 315 3.66 -5.59 21.66
CA ARG A 315 3.81 -4.59 22.72
C ARG A 315 5.16 -4.72 23.42
N ASP A 316 5.53 -5.94 23.82
CA ASP A 316 6.77 -6.20 24.53
C ASP A 316 8.00 -5.91 23.64
N ILE A 317 7.95 -6.25 22.35
CA ILE A 317 8.99 -5.88 21.35
C ILE A 317 9.20 -4.36 21.34
N ILE A 318 8.11 -3.59 21.21
CA ILE A 318 8.16 -2.11 21.14
C ILE A 318 8.77 -1.53 22.43
N PHE A 319 8.37 -2.03 23.60
CA PHE A 319 8.95 -1.60 24.88
C PHE A 319 10.42 -1.97 25.01
N LYS A 320 10.83 -3.19 24.64
CA LYS A 320 12.24 -3.60 24.68
C LYS A 320 13.11 -2.79 23.73
N PHE A 321 12.60 -2.42 22.56
CA PHE A 321 13.28 -1.52 21.64
C PHE A 321 13.47 -0.12 22.26
N TYR A 322 12.43 0.43 22.88
CA TYR A 322 12.50 1.74 23.55
C TYR A 322 13.44 1.73 24.77
N GLU A 323 13.45 0.65 25.55
CA GLU A 323 14.37 0.44 26.69
C GLU A 323 15.82 0.15 26.25
N SER A 324 16.12 0.14 24.95
CA SER A 324 17.44 -0.20 24.38
C SER A 324 17.91 -1.63 24.71
N LYS A 325 16.97 -2.56 24.93
CA LYS A 325 17.23 -3.99 25.18
C LYS A 325 17.11 -4.79 23.88
N TYR A 326 18.02 -4.52 22.93
CA TYR A 326 17.91 -5.01 21.55
C TYR A 326 18.01 -6.55 21.41
N ALA A 327 18.84 -7.23 22.21
CA ALA A 327 18.96 -8.69 22.16
C ALA A 327 17.62 -9.40 22.41
N THR A 328 16.90 -8.99 23.46
CA THR A 328 15.56 -9.54 23.76
C THR A 328 14.54 -9.11 22.71
N CYS A 329 14.60 -7.85 22.27
CA CYS A 329 13.72 -7.32 21.23
C CYS A 329 13.80 -8.12 19.93
N LEU A 330 15.02 -8.34 19.42
CA LEU A 330 15.25 -9.05 18.16
C LEU A 330 14.86 -10.52 18.27
N LYS A 331 15.13 -11.16 19.41
CA LYS A 331 14.69 -12.54 19.65
C LYS A 331 13.16 -12.66 19.60
N LEU A 332 12.44 -11.79 20.31
CA LEU A 332 10.98 -11.77 20.28
C LEU A 332 10.42 -11.46 18.89
N LEU A 333 11.12 -10.62 18.13
CA LEU A 333 10.76 -10.30 16.75
C LEU A 333 10.91 -11.53 15.85
N ASP A 334 12.00 -12.28 15.98
CA ASP A 334 12.21 -13.53 15.25
C ASP A 334 11.18 -14.61 15.63
N ASP A 335 10.79 -14.69 16.90
CA ASP A 335 9.79 -15.67 17.39
C ASP A 335 8.40 -15.48 16.74
N ILE A 336 8.03 -14.25 16.35
CA ILE A 336 6.73 -13.98 15.71
C ILE A 336 6.79 -14.02 14.17
N LYS A 337 8.00 -14.06 13.59
CA LYS A 337 8.25 -13.87 12.15
C LYS A 337 7.48 -14.85 11.27
N ASP A 338 7.47 -16.12 11.66
CA ASP A 338 6.79 -17.19 10.92
C ASP A 338 5.28 -16.96 10.81
N ASN A 339 4.65 -16.45 11.88
CA ASN A 339 3.23 -16.11 11.85
C ASN A 339 2.94 -14.89 10.97
N LEU A 340 3.86 -13.91 10.92
CA LEU A 340 3.69 -12.72 10.06
C LEU A 340 3.74 -13.07 8.57
N TYR A 341 4.50 -14.10 8.19
CA TYR A 341 4.52 -14.60 6.81
C TYR A 341 3.20 -15.28 6.39
N LEU A 342 2.34 -15.66 7.33
CA LEU A 342 1.03 -16.22 7.01
C LEU A 342 -0.03 -15.15 6.76
N ASP A 343 0.31 -13.87 6.92
CA ASP A 343 -0.60 -12.77 6.67
C ASP A 343 -0.47 -12.26 5.22
N MET A 344 -1.59 -12.34 4.49
CA MET A 344 -1.68 -12.05 3.06
C MET A 344 -1.15 -10.68 2.64
N TYR A 345 -1.32 -9.64 3.46
CA TYR A 345 -0.88 -8.28 3.09
C TYR A 345 0.47 -7.92 3.70
N LEU A 346 0.84 -8.52 4.84
CA LEU A 346 2.07 -8.15 5.54
C LEU A 346 3.29 -8.91 5.03
N ALA A 347 3.12 -10.18 4.64
CA ALA A 347 4.22 -11.08 4.33
C ALA A 347 5.22 -10.55 3.28
N PRO A 348 4.80 -9.87 2.18
CA PRO A 348 5.72 -9.21 1.24
C PRO A 348 6.64 -8.16 1.87
N HIS A 349 6.19 -7.55 2.97
CA HIS A 349 6.88 -6.45 3.64
C HIS A 349 7.75 -6.90 4.81
N VAL A 350 7.61 -8.14 5.29
CA VAL A 350 8.29 -8.66 6.49
C VAL A 350 9.81 -8.45 6.39
N ASN A 351 10.44 -8.89 5.28
CA ASN A 351 11.89 -8.74 5.11
C ASN A 351 12.35 -7.28 5.15
N THR A 352 11.60 -6.40 4.48
CA THR A 352 11.93 -4.96 4.42
C THR A 352 11.79 -4.31 5.79
N LEU A 353 10.68 -4.58 6.50
CA LEU A 353 10.42 -4.05 7.83
C LEU A 353 11.46 -4.55 8.84
N TYR A 354 11.80 -5.84 8.83
CA TYR A 354 12.80 -6.43 9.73
C TYR A 354 14.19 -5.83 9.52
N THR A 355 14.59 -5.66 8.26
CA THR A 355 15.86 -5.00 7.91
C THR A 355 15.88 -3.56 8.41
N GLN A 356 14.80 -2.80 8.22
CA GLN A 356 14.72 -1.43 8.74
C GLN A 356 14.78 -1.39 10.27
N ILE A 357 14.04 -2.24 10.98
CA ILE A 357 14.07 -2.31 12.44
C ILE A 357 15.48 -2.64 12.94
N ARG A 358 16.16 -3.60 12.31
CA ARG A 358 17.53 -4.00 12.65
C ARG A 358 18.53 -2.87 12.43
N ASN A 359 18.47 -2.20 11.28
CA ASN A 359 19.32 -1.05 10.96
C ASN A 359 19.14 0.08 11.97
N ARG A 360 17.90 0.31 12.42
CA ARG A 360 17.64 1.33 13.44
C ARG A 360 18.11 0.93 14.83
N ALA A 361 18.00 -0.35 15.19
CA ALA A 361 18.60 -0.86 16.43
C ALA A 361 20.11 -0.61 16.45
N LEU A 362 20.80 -0.88 15.33
CA LEU A 362 22.24 -0.62 15.16
C LEU A 362 22.60 0.86 15.35
N ILE A 363 21.89 1.75 14.66
CA ILE A 363 22.12 3.20 14.74
C ILE A 363 21.85 3.71 16.17
N GLN A 364 20.74 3.31 16.77
CA GLN A 364 20.35 3.75 18.10
C GLN A 364 21.25 3.17 19.20
N TYR A 365 21.77 1.95 19.02
CA TYR A 365 22.76 1.38 19.92
C TYR A 365 24.06 2.18 19.88
N PHE A 366 24.54 2.58 18.69
CA PHE A 366 25.82 3.28 18.53
C PHE A 366 25.75 4.77 18.87
N SER A 367 24.58 5.41 18.70
CA SER A 367 24.39 6.86 18.88
C SER A 367 24.99 7.50 20.15
N PRO A 368 24.99 6.88 21.35
CA PRO A 368 25.58 7.48 22.54
C PRO A 368 27.09 7.24 22.69
N TYR A 369 27.74 6.48 21.79
CA TYR A 369 29.14 6.09 21.90
C TYR A 369 30.04 6.85 20.91
N GLN A 370 31.19 7.35 21.40
CA GLN A 370 32.27 7.83 20.53
C GLN A 370 33.14 6.67 20.02
N SER A 371 33.21 5.58 20.78
CA SER A 371 33.93 4.36 20.43
C SER A 371 33.18 3.18 21.03
N ALA A 372 32.93 2.14 20.25
CA ALA A 372 32.19 0.95 20.65
C ALA A 372 32.95 -0.34 20.29
N ASP A 373 33.02 -1.26 21.24
CA ASP A 373 33.57 -2.61 21.05
C ASP A 373 32.57 -3.48 20.26
N MET A 374 33.00 -3.96 19.09
CA MET A 374 32.14 -4.74 18.19
C MET A 374 31.77 -6.11 18.77
N ALA A 375 32.59 -6.69 19.65
CA ALA A 375 32.28 -7.98 20.27
C ALA A 375 31.06 -7.85 21.20
N LYS A 376 31.02 -6.78 22.02
CA LYS A 376 29.86 -6.49 22.88
C LYS A 376 28.63 -6.11 22.08
N MET A 377 28.82 -5.34 21.01
CA MET A 377 27.73 -4.95 20.10
C MET A 377 27.12 -6.17 19.40
N ALA A 378 27.94 -7.13 18.95
CA ALA A 378 27.48 -8.36 18.32
C ALA A 378 26.62 -9.21 19.26
N ILE A 379 27.04 -9.37 20.52
CA ILE A 379 26.26 -10.04 21.57
C ILE A 379 24.94 -9.31 21.82
N ALA A 380 24.95 -7.97 21.89
CA ALA A 380 23.76 -7.17 22.15
C ALA A 380 22.72 -7.20 21.01
N LEU A 381 23.11 -7.64 19.81
CA LEU A 381 22.27 -7.66 18.60
C LEU A 381 22.10 -9.08 18.02
N ASN A 382 22.43 -10.10 18.81
CA ASN A 382 22.32 -11.52 18.46
C ASN A 382 22.99 -11.87 17.12
N THR A 383 24.20 -11.36 16.87
CA THR A 383 24.95 -11.64 15.64
C THR A 383 26.40 -12.00 15.92
N THR A 384 27.12 -12.38 14.87
CA THR A 384 28.56 -12.63 14.91
C THR A 384 29.32 -11.37 14.55
N VAL A 385 30.56 -11.23 15.03
CA VAL A 385 31.40 -10.06 14.72
C VAL A 385 31.62 -9.87 13.21
N PRO A 386 31.88 -10.91 12.39
CA PRO A 386 32.01 -10.75 10.95
C PRO A 386 30.72 -10.23 10.29
N SER A 387 29.57 -10.82 10.63
CA SER A 387 28.27 -10.37 10.10
C SER A 387 27.97 -8.93 10.51
N LEU A 388 28.27 -8.55 11.75
CA LEU A 388 28.13 -7.18 12.22
C LEU A 388 29.03 -6.22 11.45
N GLU A 389 30.24 -6.62 11.10
CA GLU A 389 31.18 -5.80 10.31
C GLU A 389 30.61 -5.49 8.92
N ASP A 390 30.03 -6.49 8.25
CA ASP A 390 29.38 -6.32 6.95
C ASP A 390 28.14 -5.42 7.04
N GLU A 391 27.28 -5.62 8.05
CA GLU A 391 26.10 -4.79 8.30
C GLU A 391 26.48 -3.33 8.59
N LEU A 392 27.47 -3.10 9.45
CA LEU A 392 27.97 -1.76 9.75
C LEU A 392 28.62 -1.10 8.54
N MET A 393 29.31 -1.86 7.70
CA MET A 393 29.90 -1.35 6.46
C MET A 393 28.81 -0.79 5.55
N GLN A 394 27.72 -1.53 5.34
CA GLN A 394 26.57 -1.07 4.56
C GLN A 394 25.97 0.22 5.15
N LEU A 395 25.74 0.26 6.46
CA LEU A 395 25.19 1.45 7.13
C LEU A 395 26.09 2.69 7.05
N ILE A 396 27.41 2.50 7.02
CA ILE A 396 28.37 3.59 6.84
C ILE A 396 28.39 4.06 5.37
N LEU A 397 28.32 3.14 4.41
CA LEU A 397 28.25 3.47 2.98
C LEU A 397 26.97 4.23 2.64
N ASP A 398 25.84 3.83 3.23
CA ASP A 398 24.54 4.50 3.09
C ASP A 398 24.48 5.84 3.85
N GLY A 399 25.51 6.17 4.63
CA GLY A 399 25.61 7.41 5.39
C GLY A 399 24.68 7.49 6.59
N GLN A 400 24.08 6.37 7.01
CA GLN A 400 23.22 6.30 8.19
C GLN A 400 24.02 6.30 9.50
N ILE A 401 25.23 5.72 9.47
CA ILE A 401 26.19 5.77 10.58
C ILE A 401 27.43 6.57 10.16
N GLN A 402 27.75 7.63 10.91
CA GLN A 402 28.98 8.38 10.73
C GLN A 402 30.10 7.76 11.57
N GLY A 403 30.70 6.69 11.04
CA GLY A 403 31.73 5.92 11.75
C GLY A 403 32.89 5.44 10.89
N ARG A 404 33.89 4.86 11.56
CA ARG A 404 35.06 4.18 11.00
C ARG A 404 35.27 2.86 11.74
N ILE A 405 35.38 1.77 10.98
CA ILE A 405 35.62 0.43 11.53
C ILE A 405 37.13 0.19 11.60
N ASP A 406 37.64 -0.10 12.78
CA ASP A 406 38.97 -0.69 12.98
C ASP A 406 38.81 -2.21 13.00
N SER A 407 39.08 -2.84 11.86
CA SER A 407 38.94 -4.29 11.68
C SER A 407 40.01 -5.09 12.44
N HIS A 408 41.16 -4.49 12.80
CA HIS A 408 42.21 -5.16 13.58
C HIS A 408 41.81 -5.28 15.05
N ASN A 409 41.37 -4.18 15.65
CA ASN A 409 41.00 -4.16 17.08
C ASN A 409 39.51 -4.46 17.31
N LYS A 410 38.71 -4.58 16.24
CA LYS A 410 37.25 -4.78 16.27
C LYS A 410 36.53 -3.69 17.07
N ILE A 411 36.87 -2.44 16.76
CA ILE A 411 36.29 -1.24 17.37
C ILE A 411 35.65 -0.36 16.30
N LEU A 412 34.45 0.12 16.57
CA LEU A 412 33.77 1.14 15.76
C LEU A 412 33.99 2.52 16.39
N TYR A 413 34.64 3.42 15.67
CA TYR A 413 34.85 4.81 16.07
C TYR A 413 33.85 5.75 15.41
N ALA A 414 33.32 6.70 16.16
CA ALA A 414 32.49 7.77 15.62
C ALA A 414 33.39 8.72 14.83
N LYS A 415 32.92 9.13 13.64
CA LYS A 415 33.63 10.08 12.80
C LYS A 415 33.19 11.49 13.18
N ASP A 416 34.06 12.21 13.88
CA ASP A 416 33.87 13.65 14.07
C ASP A 416 34.20 14.37 12.75
N THR A 417 33.16 14.83 12.04
CA THR A 417 33.35 15.73 10.91
C THR A 417 33.38 17.17 11.40
N ASP A 418 34.47 17.91 11.12
CA ASP A 418 34.51 19.34 11.36
C ASP A 418 33.45 20.05 10.52
N GLN A 419 32.41 20.55 11.20
CA GLN A 419 31.27 21.21 10.59
C GLN A 419 31.69 22.48 9.84
N ARG A 420 32.76 23.15 10.30
CA ARG A 420 33.32 24.32 9.62
C ARG A 420 33.88 23.93 8.26
N SER A 421 34.81 22.97 8.24
CA SER A 421 35.44 22.50 7.00
C SER A 421 34.42 21.98 5.99
N GLY A 422 33.44 21.18 6.45
CA GLY A 422 32.37 20.68 5.58
C GLY A 422 31.47 21.78 5.00
N THR A 423 31.21 22.84 5.77
CA THR A 423 30.42 24.00 5.29
C THR A 423 31.20 24.80 4.25
N PHE A 424 32.49 25.05 4.48
CA PHE A 424 33.36 25.75 3.52
C PHE A 424 33.48 24.99 2.20
N GLU A 425 33.68 23.67 2.25
CA GLU A 425 33.80 22.85 1.05
C GLU A 425 32.50 22.84 0.24
N LYS A 426 31.35 22.66 0.90
CA LYS A 426 30.03 22.74 0.24
C LYS A 426 29.78 24.10 -0.39
N ALA A 427 30.08 25.20 0.31
CA ALA A 427 29.91 26.55 -0.21
C ALA A 427 30.82 26.81 -1.42
N LEU A 428 32.08 26.38 -1.37
CA LEU A 428 33.03 26.52 -2.47
C LEU A 428 32.60 25.71 -3.69
N HIS A 429 32.13 24.47 -3.48
CA HIS A 429 31.59 23.62 -4.54
C HIS A 429 30.35 24.27 -5.20
N MET A 430 29.40 24.75 -4.40
CA MET A 430 28.22 25.46 -4.88
C MET A 430 28.60 26.70 -5.69
N GLY A 431 29.59 27.49 -5.22
CA GLY A 431 30.11 28.65 -5.94
C GLY A 431 30.72 28.29 -7.30
N LYS A 432 31.50 27.21 -7.38
CA LYS A 432 32.06 26.70 -8.64
C LYS A 432 30.97 26.25 -9.62
N GLU A 433 29.99 25.50 -9.14
CA GLU A 433 28.86 25.07 -9.97
C GLU A 433 28.03 26.27 -10.46
N TYR A 434 27.78 27.25 -9.60
CA TYR A 434 27.07 28.47 -9.97
C TYR A 434 27.82 29.26 -11.05
N GLN A 435 29.14 29.43 -10.91
CA GLN A 435 29.96 30.07 -11.94
C GLN A 435 29.92 29.32 -13.27
N ARG A 436 30.01 27.98 -13.23
CA ARG A 436 29.94 27.14 -14.43
C ARG A 436 28.59 27.30 -15.14
N ARG A 437 27.48 27.18 -14.40
CA ARG A 437 26.11 27.33 -14.93
C ARG A 437 25.89 28.72 -15.53
N THR A 438 26.37 29.76 -14.86
CA THR A 438 26.27 31.15 -15.35
C THR A 438 27.05 31.33 -16.64
N ARG A 439 28.29 30.83 -16.73
CA ARG A 439 29.07 30.87 -17.97
C ARG A 439 28.39 30.14 -19.12
N MET A 440 27.81 28.96 -18.86
CA MET A 440 27.05 28.23 -19.89
C MET A 440 25.80 29.01 -20.33
N LEU A 441 25.09 29.66 -19.41
CA LEU A 441 23.92 30.48 -19.73
C LEU A 441 24.29 31.69 -20.61
N ILE A 442 25.39 32.39 -20.27
CA ILE A 442 25.90 33.52 -21.07
C ILE A 442 26.27 33.04 -22.48
N LEU A 443 26.96 31.90 -22.59
CA LEU A 443 27.32 31.33 -23.88
C LEU A 443 26.10 30.93 -24.70
N ARG A 444 25.06 30.37 -24.06
CA ARG A 444 23.79 30.05 -24.71
C ARG A 444 23.07 31.31 -25.21
N ALA A 445 23.05 32.37 -24.41
CA ALA A 445 22.47 33.66 -24.81
C ALA A 445 23.23 34.26 -26.02
N ALA A 446 24.56 34.15 -26.04
CA ALA A 446 25.39 34.59 -27.15
C ALA A 446 25.11 33.78 -28.44
N GLN A 447 24.98 32.46 -28.34
CA GLN A 447 24.60 31.59 -29.47
C GLN A 447 23.23 31.96 -30.05
N LEU A 448 22.24 32.21 -29.18
CA LEU A 448 20.90 32.64 -29.60
C LEU A 448 20.94 34.00 -30.32
N LYS A 449 21.70 34.97 -29.78
CA LYS A 449 21.89 36.29 -30.41
C LYS A 449 22.60 36.18 -31.77
N ALA A 450 23.53 35.24 -31.92
CA ALA A 450 24.24 34.99 -33.17
C ALA A 450 23.46 34.06 -34.14
N HIS A 451 22.21 33.69 -33.81
CA HIS A 451 21.39 32.75 -34.58
C HIS A 451 22.07 31.40 -34.86
N ILE A 452 22.96 30.96 -33.96
CA ILE A 452 23.62 29.66 -34.05
C ILE A 452 22.67 28.62 -33.45
N ALA A 453 21.88 27.99 -34.32
CA ALA A 453 20.99 26.90 -33.97
C ALA A 453 21.46 25.60 -34.65
N VAL A 454 21.37 24.49 -33.93
CA VAL A 454 21.57 23.16 -34.51
C VAL A 454 20.39 22.88 -35.42
N LYS A 455 20.62 22.90 -36.73
CA LYS A 455 19.63 22.45 -37.71
C LYS A 455 19.66 20.94 -37.74
N VAL A 456 18.53 20.30 -37.47
CA VAL A 456 18.36 18.86 -37.73
C VAL A 456 18.27 18.69 -39.23
N SER A 457 19.27 18.06 -39.86
CA SER A 457 19.21 17.73 -41.27
C SER A 457 18.19 16.63 -41.50
N THR A 458 16.98 16.99 -41.96
CA THR A 458 16.10 16.02 -42.61
C THR A 458 16.67 15.74 -44.00
N VAL A 459 17.11 14.51 -44.23
CA VAL A 459 17.52 14.03 -45.56
C VAL A 459 16.30 14.13 -46.49
N PRO A 460 16.37 14.83 -47.63
CA PRO A 460 15.28 14.85 -48.59
C PRO A 460 15.30 13.53 -49.38
N ASN A 461 14.32 12.66 -49.16
CA ASN A 461 14.01 11.60 -50.12
C ASN A 461 13.51 12.27 -51.41
N SER A 462 14.18 11.92 -52.50
CA SER A 462 13.85 12.28 -53.87
C SER A 462 12.51 11.71 -54.32
N GLU A 463 11.88 12.44 -55.25
CA GLU A 463 10.77 12.06 -56.14
C GLU A 463 9.34 12.25 -55.61
N SER A 464 8.72 13.37 -56.00
CA SER A 464 7.68 13.35 -57.05
C SER A 464 7.16 14.78 -57.30
N GLU A 465 7.26 15.24 -58.55
CA GLU A 465 6.64 16.45 -59.07
C GLU A 465 5.11 16.40 -58.96
N VAL A 466 4.48 17.41 -58.37
CA VAL A 466 3.17 17.93 -58.82
C VAL A 466 3.11 19.44 -58.51
N LYS A 467 3.04 20.30 -59.54
CA LYS A 467 2.59 21.71 -59.43
C LYS A 467 1.06 21.74 -59.32
N PRO A 468 0.42 22.65 -58.55
CA PRO A 468 0.01 23.97 -59.08
C PRO A 468 -0.12 25.06 -57.96
N PRO A 469 -0.92 26.15 -58.12
CA PRO A 469 -0.74 27.31 -58.98
C PRO A 469 -0.48 28.61 -58.19
N ILE A 470 -0.23 29.68 -58.93
CA ILE A 470 -0.04 31.07 -58.47
C ILE A 470 -1.36 31.67 -57.99
N SER A 471 -1.40 32.20 -56.76
CA SER A 471 -2.13 33.44 -56.46
C SER A 471 -1.68 34.10 -55.15
N THR A 472 -1.35 35.37 -55.33
CA THR A 472 -1.11 36.49 -54.42
C THR A 472 -1.83 36.53 -53.06
N SER A 473 -1.04 37.01 -52.09
CA SER A 473 -1.37 37.99 -51.03
C SER A 473 -1.89 37.55 -49.65
N ARG A 474 -1.14 38.07 -48.65
CA ARG A 474 -1.48 38.45 -47.28
C ARG A 474 -1.61 37.36 -46.20
N GLU A 475 -0.60 37.40 -45.34
CA GLU A 475 -0.59 37.18 -43.89
C GLU A 475 -1.90 36.67 -43.27
N SER A 476 -1.87 35.41 -42.83
CA SER A 476 -2.65 34.97 -41.68
C SER A 476 -1.83 33.95 -40.88
N SER A 477 -1.58 34.33 -39.64
CA SER A 477 -1.02 33.50 -38.57
C SER A 477 -2.07 32.49 -38.11
N SER A 478 -1.76 31.19 -38.16
CA SER A 478 -2.38 30.18 -37.29
C SER A 478 -1.48 28.95 -37.07
N THR A 479 -0.86 28.95 -35.90
CA THR A 479 -0.76 27.87 -34.89
C THR A 479 -1.00 26.40 -35.29
N SER A 480 -0.02 25.53 -35.03
CA SER A 480 -0.16 24.38 -34.10
C SER A 480 1.22 23.80 -33.72
N ILE A 481 1.62 23.93 -32.45
CA ILE A 481 1.57 22.92 -31.36
C ILE A 481 2.79 21.97 -31.39
N PHE A 482 3.80 22.33 -30.58
CA PHE A 482 4.41 21.42 -29.59
C PHE A 482 4.75 22.23 -28.33
N SER A 483 4.51 21.57 -27.18
CA SER A 483 4.21 22.10 -25.85
C SER A 483 5.38 22.73 -25.08
N PRO A 484 5.08 23.61 -24.10
CA PRO A 484 6.06 24.25 -23.23
C PRO A 484 6.41 23.36 -22.03
N LEU A 485 7.69 23.12 -21.78
CA LEU A 485 8.17 22.84 -20.43
C LEU A 485 8.13 24.16 -19.63
N ALA A 486 6.97 24.46 -19.06
CA ALA A 486 6.86 25.41 -17.97
C ALA A 486 7.36 24.71 -16.69
N SER A 487 8.66 24.79 -16.43
CA SER A 487 9.18 24.62 -15.08
C SER A 487 9.08 25.97 -14.37
N HIS A 488 8.18 26.04 -13.39
CA HIS A 488 8.16 27.03 -12.35
C HIS A 488 9.57 27.26 -11.77
N LEU A 489 10.12 28.45 -11.98
CA LEU A 489 11.13 29.04 -11.11
C LEU A 489 10.63 30.43 -10.73
N THR A 490 9.74 30.44 -9.75
CA THR A 490 9.54 31.58 -8.86
C THR A 490 10.89 31.92 -8.23
N LEU A 491 11.31 33.18 -8.41
CA LEU A 491 12.33 33.81 -7.58
C LEU A 491 11.92 33.65 -6.11
N PRO A 492 12.81 33.23 -5.19
CA PRO A 492 12.53 33.43 -3.78
C PRO A 492 12.66 34.93 -3.49
N GLU A 493 11.53 35.55 -3.16
CA GLU A 493 11.49 36.83 -2.47
C GLU A 493 12.34 36.73 -1.20
N LEU A 494 13.28 37.66 -1.07
CA LEU A 494 13.96 37.98 0.18
C LEU A 494 12.94 38.58 1.14
N ASN A 495 12.28 37.75 1.95
CA ASN A 495 11.57 38.19 3.14
C ASN A 495 12.26 37.61 4.38
N GLU A 496 12.97 38.50 5.05
CA GLU A 496 13.21 38.62 6.49
C GLU A 496 12.90 37.39 7.37
N PHE A 497 13.94 36.77 7.92
CA PHE A 497 13.84 35.99 9.15
C PHE A 497 13.83 36.95 10.36
N PRO A 498 12.80 36.90 11.23
CA PRO A 498 12.88 37.50 12.55
C PRO A 498 13.59 36.52 13.51
N GLY A 499 14.52 37.04 14.31
CA GLY A 499 14.96 36.40 15.56
C GLY A 499 16.29 35.65 15.52
N VAL A 500 17.40 36.38 15.46
CA VAL A 500 18.63 35.99 16.17
C VAL A 500 19.08 37.21 16.96
N GLU A 501 18.73 37.25 18.25
CA GLU A 501 19.34 38.16 19.20
C GLU A 501 20.81 37.74 19.39
N ILE A 502 21.72 38.63 18.98
CA ILE A 502 23.13 38.54 19.29
C ILE A 502 23.30 39.18 20.67
N PHE A 503 23.53 38.38 21.70
CA PHE A 503 24.11 38.87 22.95
C PHE A 503 25.60 39.13 22.71
N THR A 504 26.00 40.39 22.82
CA THR A 504 27.40 40.79 23.03
C THR A 504 27.59 41.13 24.51
N GLU A 505 28.50 40.40 25.15
CA GLU A 505 29.08 40.55 26.51
C GLU A 505 28.15 40.75 27.71
#